data_AF-A0A2G8JPG5-F1
#
_entry.id   AF-A0A2G8JPG5-F1
#
_cell.length_a   1.000
_cell.length_b   1.000
_cell.length_c   1.000
_cell.angle_alpha   90.00
_cell.angle_beta   90.00
_cell.angle_gamma   90.00
#
_symmetry.space_group_name_H-M   'P 1'
#
loop_
_entity.id
_entity.type
_entity.pdbx_description
1 polymer ?
#
loop_
_entity_poly.entity_id
_entity_poly.type
_entity_poly.pdbx_seq_one_letter_code
_entity_poly.pdbx_strand_id
1 'polypeptide(L)'
;CVRITDTGVGFLATLGRLRALYLRWCSQVQDFGLQNLLQVPSLRILSVAGCPLLTTAGLSRLAQVKQLEELELTNCPGASEELMLYLKKSLPKCTVIH
;
A
#
# COMPACT_ATOMS: atom_id res chain seq x y z
N CYS A 1 11.33 -7.37 -6.79
CA CYS A 1 12.35 -7.48 -5.73
C CYS A 1 12.11 -8.70 -4.85
N VAL A 2 13.11 -9.59 -4.71
CA VAL A 2 12.98 -10.82 -3.91
C VAL A 2 13.54 -10.71 -2.49
N ARG A 3 14.09 -9.56 -2.07
CA ARG A 3 14.72 -9.40 -0.73
C ARG A 3 14.08 -8.34 0.16
N ILE A 4 13.10 -7.58 -0.35
CA ILE A 4 12.37 -6.63 0.49
C ILE A 4 11.29 -7.42 1.23
N THR A 5 11.41 -7.46 2.55
CA THR A 5 10.47 -8.11 3.47
C THR A 5 9.74 -7.04 4.30
N ASP A 6 8.72 -7.47 5.04
CA ASP A 6 7.99 -6.59 5.96
C ASP A 6 8.88 -5.89 6.99
N THR A 7 9.96 -6.53 7.43
CA THR A 7 10.95 -5.93 8.31
C THR A 7 11.61 -4.73 7.63
N GLY A 8 12.00 -4.87 6.36
CA GLY A 8 12.55 -3.76 5.57
C GLY A 8 11.54 -2.63 5.41
N VAL A 9 10.28 -2.95 5.13
CA VAL A 9 9.19 -1.95 5.04
C VAL A 9 8.97 -1.26 6.40
N GLY A 10 9.08 -1.99 7.51
CA GLY A 10 9.01 -1.43 8.86
C GLY A 10 10.09 -0.38 9.12
N PHE A 11 11.34 -0.61 8.68
CA PHE A 11 12.38 0.42 8.77
C PHE A 11 12.06 1.66 7.93
N LEU A 12 11.51 1.48 6.72
CA LEU A 12 11.08 2.61 5.89
C LEU A 12 9.96 3.42 6.54
N ALA A 13 9.07 2.79 7.31
CA ALA A 13 8.02 3.48 8.02
C ALA A 13 8.53 4.40 9.14
N THR A 14 9.76 4.20 9.62
CA THR A 14 10.38 5.12 10.61
C THR A 14 10.82 6.45 10.00
N LEU A 15 10.85 6.54 8.67
CA LEU A 15 11.23 7.75 7.95
C LEU A 15 10.09 8.78 7.99
N GLY A 16 10.09 9.66 8.99
CA GLY A 16 9.01 10.65 9.21
C GLY A 16 8.78 11.64 8.05
N ARG A 17 9.67 11.70 7.06
CA ARG A 17 9.55 12.55 5.86
C ARG A 17 9.28 11.77 4.56
N LEU A 18 9.03 10.46 4.64
CA LEU A 18 8.77 9.63 3.48
C LEU A 18 7.43 10.01 2.82
N ARG A 19 7.49 10.56 1.61
CA ARG A 19 6.31 10.98 0.84
C ARG A 19 5.86 9.99 -0.21
N ALA A 20 6.81 9.31 -0.85
CA ALA A 20 6.53 8.38 -1.94
C ALA A 20 7.27 7.08 -1.71
N LEU A 21 6.55 5.97 -1.84
CA LEU A 21 7.09 4.63 -1.68
C LEU A 21 6.57 3.70 -2.79
N TYR A 22 7.49 3.12 -3.53
CA TYR A 22 7.20 2.19 -4.62
C TYR A 22 7.74 0.79 -4.26
N LEU A 23 6.86 -0.10 -3.83
CA LEU A 23 7.12 -1.50 -3.52
C LEU A 23 6.59 -2.38 -4.66
N ARG A 24 7.11 -2.19 -5.87
CA ARG A 24 6.65 -2.95 -7.04
C ARG A 24 7.33 -4.31 -7.13
N TRP A 25 6.54 -5.34 -7.43
CA TRP A 25 6.96 -6.74 -7.60
C TRP A 25 7.73 -7.27 -6.38
N CYS A 26 7.34 -6.84 -5.17
CA CYS A 26 7.94 -7.29 -3.92
C CYS A 26 7.27 -8.59 -3.47
N SER A 27 7.92 -9.72 -3.75
CA SER A 27 7.33 -11.06 -3.54
C SER A 27 7.27 -11.50 -2.08
N GLN A 28 7.91 -10.77 -1.16
CA GLN A 28 7.96 -11.07 0.27
C GLN A 28 7.27 -10.02 1.15
N VAL A 29 6.63 -9.00 0.55
CA VAL A 29 5.86 -8.02 1.30
C VAL A 29 4.44 -8.57 1.50
N GLN A 30 4.01 -8.62 2.75
CA GLN A 30 2.70 -9.09 3.17
C GLN A 30 1.93 -7.95 3.86
N ASP A 31 0.72 -8.28 4.32
CA ASP A 31 -0.15 -7.32 5.00
C ASP A 31 0.50 -6.69 6.24
N PHE A 32 1.43 -7.38 6.92
CA PHE A 32 2.15 -6.82 8.06
C PHE A 32 3.08 -5.68 7.65
N GLY A 33 3.75 -5.77 6.50
CA GLY A 33 4.54 -4.68 5.93
C GLY A 33 3.69 -3.44 5.66
N LEU A 34 2.49 -3.62 5.12
CA LEU A 34 1.52 -2.52 4.92
C LEU A 34 1.10 -1.85 6.22
N GLN A 35 0.91 -2.60 7.31
CA GLN A 35 0.47 -2.05 8.59
C GLN A 35 1.42 -0.98 9.13
N ASN A 36 2.73 -1.19 8.94
CA ASN A 36 3.74 -0.20 9.35
C ASN A 36 3.59 1.11 8.55
N LEU A 37 3.25 1.03 7.26
CA LEU A 37 3.08 2.19 6.39
C LEU A 37 1.86 3.04 6.76
N LEU A 38 0.83 2.45 7.40
CA LEU A 38 -0.35 3.18 7.88
C LEU A 38 0.01 4.27 8.89
N GLN A 39 1.13 4.11 9.59
CA GLN A 39 1.59 5.04 10.63
C GLN A 39 2.45 6.18 10.08
N VAL A 40 2.72 6.24 8.76
CA VAL A 40 3.58 7.26 8.16
C VAL A 40 2.75 8.48 7.78
N PRO A 41 2.79 9.60 8.54
CA PRO A 41 1.89 10.73 8.34
C PRO A 41 2.21 11.53 7.07
N SER A 42 3.45 11.45 6.59
CA SER A 42 3.93 12.17 5.41
C SER A 42 3.71 11.41 4.10
N LEU A 43 3.28 10.15 4.14
CA LEU A 43 3.10 9.34 2.94
C LEU A 43 1.95 9.90 2.09
N ARG A 44 2.19 10.05 0.79
CA ARG A 44 1.27 10.57 -0.22
C ARG A 44 1.11 9.61 -1.38
N ILE A 45 2.19 8.94 -1.78
CA ILE A 45 2.20 8.00 -2.90
C ILE A 45 2.62 6.63 -2.39
N LEU A 46 1.79 5.62 -2.65
CA LEU A 46 2.09 4.23 -2.37
C LEU A 46 1.81 3.38 -3.61
N SER A 47 2.83 2.67 -4.09
CA SER A 47 2.65 1.63 -5.09
C SER A 47 3.04 0.29 -4.49
N VAL A 48 2.15 -0.68 -4.60
CA VAL A 48 2.42 -2.08 -4.22
C VAL A 48 2.17 -3.03 -5.39
N ALA A 49 2.22 -2.49 -6.62
CA ALA A 49 1.89 -3.24 -7.83
C ALA A 49 2.69 -4.55 -7.93
N GLY A 50 2.03 -5.65 -8.29
CA GLY A 50 2.67 -6.95 -8.46
C GLY A 50 3.14 -7.60 -7.15
N CYS A 51 2.61 -7.20 -5.99
CA CYS A 51 2.87 -7.87 -4.71
C CYS A 51 1.87 -9.02 -4.49
N PRO A 52 2.28 -10.29 -4.62
CA PRO A 52 1.36 -11.42 -4.65
C PRO A 52 0.81 -11.82 -3.28
N LEU A 53 1.49 -11.45 -2.19
CA LEU A 53 1.13 -11.86 -0.82
C LEU A 53 0.23 -10.84 -0.10
N LEU A 54 -0.18 -9.76 -0.78
CA LEU A 54 -1.10 -8.78 -0.21
C LEU A 54 -2.53 -9.28 -0.37
N THR A 55 -3.25 -9.35 0.75
CA THR A 55 -4.65 -9.80 0.75
C THR A 55 -5.60 -8.62 0.65
N THR A 56 -6.85 -8.91 0.27
CA THR A 56 -7.93 -7.91 0.28
C THR A 56 -8.13 -7.30 1.66
N ALA A 57 -8.00 -8.10 2.73
CA ALA A 57 -8.11 -7.63 4.10
C ALA A 57 -6.97 -6.66 4.46
N GLY A 58 -5.73 -6.96 4.10
CA GLY A 58 -4.58 -6.07 4.31
C GLY A 58 -4.72 -4.76 3.55
N LEU A 59 -5.08 -4.83 2.27
CA LEU A 59 -5.26 -3.66 1.41
C LEU A 59 -6.43 -2.78 1.87
N SER A 60 -7.51 -3.36 2.40
CA SER A 60 -8.66 -2.58 2.90
C SER A 60 -8.27 -1.58 4.00
N ARG A 61 -7.21 -1.88 4.78
CA ARG A 61 -6.71 -1.00 5.83
C ARG A 61 -6.12 0.31 5.28
N LEU A 62 -5.69 0.34 4.02
CA LEU A 62 -5.22 1.57 3.36
C LEU A 62 -6.29 2.66 3.30
N ALA A 63 -7.57 2.29 3.40
CA ALA A 63 -8.68 3.24 3.54
C ALA A 63 -8.53 4.18 4.75
N GLN A 64 -7.73 3.83 5.76
CA GLN A 64 -7.47 4.66 6.94
C GLN A 64 -6.46 5.79 6.67
N VAL A 65 -5.65 5.66 5.61
CA VAL A 65 -4.57 6.60 5.27
C VAL A 65 -5.14 7.74 4.42
N LYS A 66 -5.91 8.62 5.05
CA LYS A 66 -6.67 9.71 4.37
C LYS A 66 -5.80 10.74 3.66
N GLN A 67 -4.51 10.76 3.97
CA GLN A 67 -3.53 11.64 3.37
C GLN A 67 -2.96 11.13 2.03
N LEU A 68 -3.26 9.89 1.60
CA LEU A 68 -2.80 9.39 0.31
C LEU A 68 -3.41 10.19 -0.85
N GLU A 69 -2.56 10.49 -1.82
CA GLU A 69 -2.87 11.17 -3.08
C GLU A 69 -2.83 10.19 -4.25
N GLU A 70 -1.99 9.15 -4.17
CA GLU A 70 -1.88 8.11 -5.21
C GLU A 70 -1.67 6.72 -4.58
N LEU A 71 -2.46 5.75 -5.03
CA LEU A 71 -2.38 4.36 -4.61
C LEU A 71 -2.43 3.44 -5.83
N GLU A 72 -1.36 2.71 -6.10
CA GLU A 72 -1.26 1.78 -7.23
C GLU A 72 -1.28 0.32 -6.76
N LEU A 73 -2.28 -0.42 -7.23
CA LEU A 73 -2.56 -1.83 -6.88
C LEU A 73 -2.52 -2.77 -8.08
N THR A 74 -1.93 -2.35 -9.20
CA THR A 74 -1.87 -3.14 -10.43
C THR A 74 -1.24 -4.51 -10.24
N ASN A 75 -1.82 -5.55 -10.82
CA ASN A 75 -1.35 -6.94 -10.70
C ASN A 75 -1.25 -7.45 -9.24
N CYS A 76 -2.05 -6.91 -8.31
CA CYS A 76 -2.17 -7.43 -6.95
C CYS A 76 -3.37 -8.41 -6.86
N PRO A 77 -3.16 -9.70 -6.53
CA PRO A 77 -4.25 -10.67 -6.42
C PRO A 77 -5.32 -10.29 -5.38
N GLY A 78 -4.91 -9.60 -4.31
CA GLY A 78 -5.83 -9.13 -3.28
C GLY A 78 -6.68 -7.92 -3.68
N ALA A 79 -6.41 -7.25 -4.80
CA ALA A 79 -7.10 -6.05 -5.26
C ALA A 79 -8.37 -6.40 -6.06
N SER A 80 -9.38 -6.96 -5.40
CA SER A 80 -10.68 -7.23 -6.02
C SER A 80 -11.39 -5.96 -6.49
N GLU A 81 -12.30 -6.08 -7.45
CA GLU A 81 -13.08 -4.94 -7.96
C GLU A 81 -13.90 -4.25 -6.85
N GLU A 82 -14.48 -5.04 -5.94
CA GLU A 82 -15.20 -4.55 -4.76
C GLU A 82 -14.29 -3.72 -3.84
N LEU A 83 -13.07 -4.19 -3.60
CA LEU A 83 -12.08 -3.46 -2.81
C LEU A 83 -11.67 -2.16 -3.50
N MET A 84 -11.47 -2.19 -4.81
CA MET A 84 -11.14 -0.98 -5.58
C MET A 84 -12.24 0.08 -5.47
N LEU A 85 -13.50 -0.32 -5.57
CA LEU A 85 -14.66 0.56 -5.36
C LEU A 85 -14.68 1.10 -3.92
N TYR A 86 -14.46 0.23 -2.93
CA TYR A 86 -14.38 0.62 -1.52
C TYR A 86 -13.27 1.63 -1.25
N LEU A 87 -12.07 1.43 -1.80
CA LEU A 87 -10.93 2.32 -1.64
C LEU A 87 -11.18 3.68 -2.30
N LYS A 88 -11.70 3.70 -3.54
CA LYS A 88 -12.07 4.94 -4.23
C LYS A 88 -13.13 5.75 -3.46
N LYS A 89 -14.12 5.06 -2.88
CA LYS A 89 -15.14 5.70 -2.03
C LYS A 89 -14.56 6.22 -0.71
N SER A 90 -13.63 5.48 -0.12
CA SER A 90 -13.04 5.81 1.19
C SER A 90 -11.95 6.86 1.12
N LEU A 91 -11.28 6.98 -0.02
CA LEU A 91 -10.18 7.91 -0.29
C LEU A 91 -10.54 8.79 -1.50
N PRO A 92 -11.54 9.68 -1.39
CA PRO A 92 -12.06 10.44 -2.54
C PRO A 92 -11.06 11.43 -3.15
N LYS A 93 -9.97 11.74 -2.44
CA LYS A 93 -8.87 12.60 -2.91
C LYS A 93 -7.67 11.82 -3.46
N CYS A 94 -7.68 10.49 -3.35
CA CYS A 94 -6.61 9.61 -3.79
C CYS A 94 -6.93 9.04 -5.16
N THR A 95 -6.00 9.16 -6.11
CA THR A 95 -6.06 8.44 -7.37
C THR A 95 -5.71 6.99 -7.11
N VAL A 96 -6.70 6.09 -7.21
CA VAL A 96 -6.49 4.64 -7.07
C VAL A 96 -6.35 4.00 -8.45
N ILE A 97 -5.16 3.48 -8.73
CA ILE A 97 -4.74 2.85 -9.99
C ILE A 97 -4.80 1.33 -9.83
N HIS A 98 -5.32 0.65 -10.85
CA HIS A 98 -5.42 -0.81 -10.96
C HIS A 98 -4.90 -1.25 -12.32
#